data_AF-A0A1U9V3A9-F1
#
_entry.id   AF-A0A1U9V3A9-F1
#
_cell.length_a   1.000
_cell.length_b   1.000
_cell.length_c   1.000
_cell.angle_alpha   90.00
_cell.angle_beta   90.00
_cell.angle_gamma   90.00
#
_symmetry.space_group_name_H-M   'P 1'
#
loop_
_entity.id
_entity.type
_entity.pdbx_description
1 polymer ?
#
loop_
_entity_poly.entity_id
_entity_poly.type
_entity_poly.pdbx_seq_one_letter_code
_entity_poly.pdbx_strand_id
1 'polypeptide(L)'
;MSNSSNTPRAYRRIFVTGNWLPDNTAVGAYWNGTMWNGFPVPMFTREDGDGLCAVMPNLVYVERRQAFLFDEDQQVEWYRPSIAVVDGKEQHLYAIGDSWCWQFADYADDPNVPKWLTGSYLQLHLRPSVRAWIQELARANGQSVEHHAEFLLACFCEERRDGRPKFDLSGFEATASRAQHATPISVGDAVRVRRGPWLKIVDAVLSLVAAEDGGEPSRLSREMFAETVLDGLARELGGVA
;
A
#
# COMPACT_ATOMS: atom_id res chain seq x y z
N MET A 1 -37.05 -21.77 -2.34
CA MET A 1 -35.89 -22.12 -1.49
C MET A 1 -34.64 -21.85 -2.33
N SER A 2 -34.04 -20.68 -2.16
CA SER A 2 -32.89 -20.25 -2.95
C SER A 2 -31.63 -20.58 -2.17
N ASN A 3 -30.88 -21.59 -2.62
CA ASN A 3 -29.54 -21.89 -2.12
C ASN A 3 -28.59 -20.79 -2.59
N SER A 4 -28.40 -19.76 -1.77
CA SER A 4 -27.26 -18.84 -1.92
C SER A 4 -26.01 -19.59 -1.50
N SER A 5 -25.18 -19.95 -2.48
CA SER A 5 -23.80 -20.39 -2.28
C SER A 5 -23.07 -19.29 -1.51
N ASN A 6 -22.93 -19.47 -0.20
CA ASN A 6 -22.25 -18.54 0.70
C ASN A 6 -20.73 -18.74 0.58
N THR A 7 -20.20 -18.52 -0.61
CA THR A 7 -18.75 -18.39 -0.79
C THR A 7 -18.37 -17.05 -0.17
N PRO A 8 -17.46 -17.01 0.83
CA PRO A 8 -17.00 -15.76 1.39
C PRO A 8 -16.49 -14.88 0.26
N ARG A 9 -17.06 -13.68 0.10
CA ARG A 9 -16.58 -12.74 -0.91
C ARG A 9 -15.15 -12.36 -0.57
N ALA A 10 -14.27 -12.38 -1.56
CA ALA A 10 -12.88 -12.01 -1.37
C ALA A 10 -12.78 -10.55 -0.92
N TYR A 11 -11.88 -10.29 0.03
CA TYR A 11 -11.53 -8.93 0.42
C TYR A 11 -10.77 -8.26 -0.72
N ARG A 12 -11.23 -7.08 -1.13
CA ARG A 12 -10.53 -6.19 -2.06
C ARG A 12 -10.04 -4.95 -1.33
N ARG A 13 -8.95 -4.38 -1.81
CA ARG A 13 -8.42 -3.12 -1.29
C ARG A 13 -9.31 -1.96 -1.71
N ILE A 14 -9.60 -1.06 -0.77
CA ILE A 14 -10.34 0.19 -0.99
C ILE A 14 -9.70 1.34 -0.21
N PHE A 15 -10.15 2.55 -0.49
CA PHE A 15 -9.95 3.69 0.39
C PHE A 15 -11.29 4.16 0.93
N VAL A 16 -11.30 4.57 2.18
CA VAL A 16 -12.50 5.08 2.86
C VAL A 16 -12.25 6.44 3.49
N THR A 17 -13.35 7.19 3.63
CA THR A 17 -13.41 8.47 4.32
C THR A 17 -14.70 8.54 5.16
N GLY A 18 -14.83 9.58 5.97
CA GLY A 18 -16.00 9.84 6.80
C GLY A 18 -16.09 11.33 7.10
N ASN A 19 -17.31 11.84 7.32
CA ASN A 19 -17.54 13.26 7.61
C ASN A 19 -17.00 13.72 8.98
N TRP A 20 -16.61 12.78 9.85
CA TRP A 20 -15.91 13.05 11.11
C TRP A 20 -14.38 13.04 10.96
N LEU A 21 -13.85 12.64 9.80
CA LEU A 21 -12.42 12.77 9.51
C LEU A 21 -12.11 14.17 9.00
N PRO A 22 -10.85 14.64 9.13
CA PRO A 22 -10.43 15.87 8.50
C PRO A 22 -10.70 15.85 6.99
N ASP A 23 -11.03 17.00 6.41
CA ASP A 23 -11.28 17.14 4.97
C ASP A 23 -10.14 16.51 4.15
N ASN A 24 -10.50 15.87 3.03
CA ASN A 24 -9.58 15.18 2.12
C ASN A 24 -8.79 14.01 2.75
N THR A 25 -9.20 13.51 3.92
CA THR A 25 -8.60 12.30 4.49
C THR A 25 -9.15 11.05 3.82
N ALA A 26 -8.26 10.23 3.27
CA ALA A 26 -8.57 8.90 2.77
C ALA A 26 -7.66 7.87 3.45
N VAL A 27 -8.25 6.83 4.03
CA VAL A 27 -7.53 5.77 4.74
C VAL A 27 -7.71 4.46 3.98
N GLY A 28 -6.63 3.71 3.83
CA GLY A 28 -6.69 2.41 3.17
C GLY A 28 -7.42 1.38 4.02
N ALA A 29 -8.21 0.51 3.40
CA ALA A 29 -8.90 -0.58 4.07
C ALA A 29 -9.13 -1.75 3.11
N TYR A 30 -9.61 -2.86 3.65
CA TYR A 30 -10.15 -3.98 2.89
C TYR A 30 -11.66 -4.03 2.97
N TRP A 31 -12.32 -4.53 1.94
CA TRP A 31 -13.76 -4.67 1.91
C TRP A 31 -14.17 -5.85 1.06
N ASN A 32 -15.11 -6.65 1.57
CA ASN A 32 -15.62 -7.85 0.91
C ASN A 32 -17.05 -7.68 0.37
N GLY A 33 -17.59 -6.46 0.35
CA GLY A 33 -18.98 -6.21 -0.03
C GLY A 33 -19.94 -6.05 1.15
N THR A 34 -19.48 -6.22 2.39
CA THR A 34 -20.31 -6.03 3.59
C THR A 34 -20.73 -4.57 3.76
N MET A 35 -22.01 -4.34 4.08
CA MET A 35 -22.58 -3.02 4.27
C MET A 35 -23.30 -2.96 5.62
N TRP A 36 -23.32 -1.78 6.24
CA TRP A 36 -24.11 -1.44 7.42
C TRP A 36 -24.95 -0.21 7.10
N ASN A 37 -26.28 -0.32 7.15
CA ASN A 37 -27.22 0.76 6.80
C ASN A 37 -26.95 1.48 5.45
N GLY A 38 -26.40 0.76 4.47
CA GLY A 38 -26.06 1.31 3.15
C GLY A 38 -24.66 1.94 3.07
N PHE A 39 -23.88 1.93 4.16
CA PHE A 39 -22.48 2.33 4.19
C PHE A 39 -21.55 1.11 4.14
N PRO A 40 -20.40 1.17 3.46
CA PRO A 40 -19.40 0.11 3.51
C PRO A 40 -18.92 -0.17 4.93
N VAL A 41 -18.63 -1.44 5.23
CA VAL A 41 -17.93 -1.85 6.45
C VAL A 41 -16.46 -2.14 6.09
N PRO A 42 -15.55 -1.15 6.24
CA PRO A 42 -14.13 -1.36 5.99
C PRO A 42 -13.49 -2.21 7.08
N MET A 43 -12.50 -3.00 6.66
CA MET A 43 -11.69 -3.87 7.48
C MET A 43 -10.24 -3.41 7.39
N PHE A 44 -9.68 -2.92 8.48
CA PHE A 44 -8.35 -2.31 8.50
C PHE A 44 -7.30 -3.33 8.91
N THR A 45 -6.10 -3.26 8.34
CA THR A 45 -4.93 -3.93 8.95
C THR A 45 -4.48 -3.14 10.18
N ARG A 46 -3.53 -3.70 10.95
CA ARG A 46 -2.83 -2.96 12.01
C ARG A 46 -2.28 -1.63 11.49
N GLU A 47 -1.59 -1.68 10.35
CA GLU A 47 -0.87 -0.56 9.73
C GLU A 47 -1.85 0.51 9.23
N ASP A 48 -2.97 0.10 8.64
CA ASP A 48 -4.01 1.03 8.21
C ASP A 48 -4.74 1.67 9.38
N GLY A 49 -5.02 0.89 10.43
CA GLY A 49 -5.60 1.40 11.66
C GLY A 49 -4.66 2.39 12.37
N ASP A 50 -3.33 2.20 12.30
CA ASP A 50 -2.37 3.20 12.78
C ASP A 50 -2.45 4.51 11.98
N GLY A 51 -2.69 4.42 10.66
CA GLY A 51 -3.00 5.58 9.83
C GLY A 51 -4.26 6.31 10.29
N LEU A 52 -5.27 5.57 10.74
CA LEU A 52 -6.50 6.14 11.28
C LEU A 52 -6.28 6.79 12.66
N CYS A 53 -5.51 6.15 13.56
CA CYS A 53 -5.11 6.74 14.85
C CYS A 53 -4.39 8.09 14.69
N ALA A 54 -3.66 8.29 13.59
CA ALA A 54 -2.95 9.55 13.34
C ALA A 54 -3.90 10.74 13.08
N VAL A 55 -5.15 10.48 12.65
CA VAL A 55 -6.18 11.50 12.36
C VAL A 55 -7.34 11.50 13.34
N MET A 56 -7.48 10.44 14.13
CA MET A 56 -8.52 10.28 15.13
C MET A 56 -7.85 10.16 16.50
N PRO A 57 -7.68 11.27 17.25
CA PRO A 57 -6.99 11.27 18.55
C PRO A 57 -7.63 10.38 19.61
N ASN A 58 -8.93 10.13 19.47
CA ASN A 58 -9.73 9.24 20.30
C ASN A 58 -9.61 7.75 19.93
N LEU A 59 -8.89 7.42 18.85
CA LEU A 59 -8.61 6.06 18.43
C LEU A 59 -7.13 5.72 18.70
N VAL A 60 -6.90 4.66 19.47
CA VAL A 60 -5.55 4.18 19.77
C VAL A 60 -5.47 2.67 19.67
N TYR A 61 -4.32 2.15 19.27
CA TYR A 61 -4.07 0.72 19.41
C TYR A 61 -3.47 0.38 20.76
N VAL A 62 -3.97 -0.70 21.36
CA VAL A 62 -3.50 -1.20 22.65
C VAL A 62 -2.81 -2.54 22.46
N GLU A 63 -1.48 -2.53 22.42
CA GLU A 63 -0.63 -3.69 22.10
C GLU A 63 -0.95 -4.92 22.97
N ARG A 64 -1.12 -4.72 24.28
CA ARG A 64 -1.42 -5.81 25.22
C ARG A 64 -2.74 -6.54 24.92
N ARG A 65 -3.69 -5.86 24.27
CA ARG A 65 -5.01 -6.40 23.92
C ARG A 65 -5.10 -6.78 22.44
N GLN A 66 -4.07 -6.45 21.66
CA GLN A 66 -4.04 -6.56 20.21
C GLN A 66 -5.32 -6.02 19.57
N ALA A 67 -5.77 -4.83 19.99
CA ALA A 67 -7.06 -4.26 19.60
C ALA A 67 -6.98 -2.75 19.53
N PHE A 68 -7.86 -2.16 18.71
CA PHE A 68 -8.09 -0.71 18.71
C PHE A 68 -9.14 -0.35 19.76
N LEU A 69 -8.88 0.75 20.46
CA LEU A 69 -9.76 1.37 21.44
C LEU A 69 -10.19 2.72 20.86
N PHE A 70 -11.50 2.90 20.72
CA PHE A 70 -12.10 4.20 20.49
C PHE A 70 -12.75 4.68 21.78
N ASP A 71 -12.44 5.91 22.20
CA ASP A 71 -12.99 6.53 23.41
C ASP A 71 -13.48 7.94 23.09
N GLU A 72 -14.79 8.10 22.99
CA GLU A 72 -15.45 9.39 22.77
C GLU A 72 -16.45 9.64 23.91
N ASP A 73 -16.25 10.72 24.67
CA ASP A 73 -17.12 11.13 25.76
C ASP A 73 -17.50 10.00 26.76
N GLN A 74 -16.51 9.17 27.14
CA GLN A 74 -16.66 8.00 28.02
C GLN A 74 -17.43 6.82 27.41
N GLN A 75 -17.73 6.87 26.11
CA GLN A 75 -18.16 5.71 25.34
C GLN A 75 -16.94 5.00 24.76
N VAL A 76 -16.65 3.84 25.34
CA VAL A 76 -15.50 3.02 24.98
C VAL A 76 -15.95 1.88 24.08
N GLU A 77 -15.38 1.83 22.88
CA GLU A 77 -15.56 0.72 21.93
C GLU A 77 -14.21 0.02 21.66
N TRP A 78 -14.25 -1.32 21.60
CA TRP A 78 -13.08 -2.15 21.37
C TRP A 78 -13.22 -2.93 20.06
N TYR A 79 -12.34 -2.66 19.11
CA TYR A 79 -12.26 -3.38 17.85
C TYR A 79 -11.17 -4.45 17.90
N ARG A 80 -11.60 -5.71 18.03
CA ARG A 80 -10.72 -6.89 18.06
C ARG A 80 -10.45 -7.39 16.63
N PRO A 81 -9.31 -8.04 16.40
CA PRO A 81 -8.99 -8.58 15.09
C PRO A 81 -9.86 -9.80 14.79
N SER A 82 -10.17 -9.94 13.52
CA SER A 82 -10.63 -11.16 12.88
C SER A 82 -9.56 -11.63 11.91
N ILE A 83 -9.37 -12.94 11.80
CA ILE A 83 -8.45 -13.50 10.80
C ILE A 83 -9.22 -13.61 9.49
N ALA A 84 -8.67 -13.02 8.43
CA ALA A 84 -9.20 -13.13 7.08
C ALA A 84 -8.08 -13.53 6.11
N VAL A 85 -8.44 -14.20 5.02
CA VAL A 85 -7.52 -14.48 3.92
C VAL A 85 -7.66 -13.37 2.89
N VAL A 86 -6.57 -12.65 2.66
CA VAL A 86 -6.43 -11.58 1.67
C VAL A 86 -5.30 -11.98 0.73
N ASP A 87 -5.58 -12.08 -0.57
CA ASP A 87 -4.60 -12.50 -1.58
C ASP A 87 -3.84 -13.79 -1.21
N GLY A 88 -4.55 -14.74 -0.59
CA GLY A 88 -3.99 -16.04 -0.15
C GLY A 88 -3.15 -15.99 1.13
N LYS A 89 -2.96 -14.82 1.76
CA LYS A 89 -2.26 -14.64 3.03
C LYS A 89 -3.25 -14.41 4.16
N GLU A 90 -3.05 -15.08 5.31
CA GLU A 90 -3.82 -14.79 6.52
C GLU A 90 -3.42 -13.41 7.08
N GLN A 91 -4.40 -12.58 7.38
CA GLN A 91 -4.19 -11.23 7.88
C GLN A 91 -5.18 -10.92 9.01
N HIS A 92 -4.70 -10.23 10.04
CA HIS A 92 -5.54 -9.69 11.10
C HIS A 92 -6.21 -8.41 10.61
N LEU A 93 -7.53 -8.45 10.51
CA LEU A 93 -8.36 -7.33 10.09
C LEU A 93 -9.28 -6.85 11.22
N TYR A 94 -9.38 -5.54 11.37
CA TYR A 94 -10.12 -4.86 12.42
C TYR A 94 -11.29 -4.11 11.81
N ALA A 95 -12.51 -4.39 12.26
CA ALA A 95 -13.73 -3.73 11.81
C ALA A 95 -13.93 -2.40 12.58
N ILE A 96 -13.00 -1.45 12.39
CA ILE A 96 -13.01 -0.18 13.13
C ILE A 96 -14.19 0.67 12.65
N GLY A 97 -15.13 0.95 13.54
CA GLY A 97 -16.33 1.70 13.21
C GLY A 97 -17.24 0.97 12.22
N ASP A 98 -17.46 -0.33 12.40
CA ASP A 98 -18.37 -1.13 11.57
C ASP A 98 -19.85 -0.67 11.64
N SER A 99 -20.15 0.19 12.61
CA SER A 99 -21.40 0.90 12.80
C SER A 99 -21.34 2.39 12.42
N TRP A 100 -20.30 2.81 11.70
CA TRP A 100 -20.13 4.19 11.27
C TRP A 100 -20.54 4.37 9.80
N CYS A 101 -20.89 5.59 9.43
CA CYS A 101 -21.30 5.97 8.07
C CYS A 101 -20.11 6.14 7.12
N TRP A 102 -19.22 5.14 7.02
CA TRP A 102 -18.06 5.19 6.14
C TRP A 102 -18.45 5.43 4.69
N GLN A 103 -17.60 6.09 3.93
CA GLN A 103 -17.81 6.35 2.50
C GLN A 103 -16.60 5.87 1.72
N PHE A 104 -16.80 5.41 0.49
CA PHE A 104 -15.67 5.19 -0.41
C PHE A 104 -15.02 6.53 -0.71
N ALA A 105 -13.69 6.58 -0.62
CA ALA A 105 -12.94 7.74 -1.06
C ALA A 105 -12.59 7.56 -2.54
N ASP A 106 -13.08 8.48 -3.38
CA ASP A 106 -12.59 8.62 -4.74
C ASP A 106 -11.26 9.38 -4.69
N TYR A 107 -10.20 8.78 -5.23
CA TYR A 107 -8.95 9.50 -5.45
C TYR A 107 -9.17 10.48 -6.61
N ALA A 108 -9.57 11.71 -6.29
CA ALA A 108 -9.31 12.86 -7.15
C ALA A 108 -7.96 13.47 -6.71
N ASP A 109 -7.11 13.80 -7.69
CA ASP A 109 -5.81 14.44 -7.52
C ASP A 109 -5.91 15.75 -6.70
N ASP A 110 -5.83 15.69 -5.36
CA ASP A 110 -5.71 16.89 -4.53
C ASP A 110 -4.23 17.11 -4.11
N PRO A 111 -3.59 18.20 -4.55
CA PRO A 111 -2.21 18.54 -4.22
C PRO A 111 -1.97 18.96 -2.75
N ASN A 112 -3.01 19.06 -1.91
CA ASN A 112 -2.91 19.53 -0.51
C ASN A 112 -2.94 18.43 0.56
N VAL A 113 -2.63 17.18 0.22
CA VAL A 113 -2.57 16.09 1.21
C VAL A 113 -1.59 16.43 2.36
N PRO A 114 -2.01 16.35 3.63
CA PRO A 114 -1.15 16.63 4.78
C PRO A 114 0.12 15.76 4.86
N LYS A 115 1.22 16.41 5.25
CA LYS A 115 2.60 15.90 5.39
C LYS A 115 2.81 14.69 6.33
N TRP A 116 1.79 14.20 7.03
CA TRP A 116 1.92 13.06 7.95
C TRP A 116 1.61 11.71 7.28
N LEU A 117 0.98 11.70 6.09
CA LEU A 117 0.94 10.51 5.20
C LEU A 117 2.28 10.26 4.48
N THR A 118 3.18 11.25 4.47
CA THR A 118 4.49 11.17 3.78
C THR A 118 5.43 10.12 4.40
N GLY A 119 5.15 9.69 5.65
CA GLY A 119 5.87 8.60 6.31
C GLY A 119 5.41 7.19 5.93
N SER A 120 4.16 7.01 5.48
CA SER A 120 3.57 5.69 5.20
C SER A 120 3.51 5.36 3.71
N TYR A 121 3.72 6.36 2.86
CA TYR A 121 3.67 6.23 1.40
C TYR A 121 4.95 6.77 0.76
N LEU A 122 5.24 6.25 -0.43
CA LEU A 122 6.30 6.68 -1.33
C LEU A 122 5.60 7.21 -2.59
N GLN A 123 5.89 8.45 -2.95
CA GLN A 123 5.35 9.03 -4.18
C GLN A 123 6.25 8.65 -5.35
N LEU A 124 5.72 7.90 -6.30
CA LEU A 124 6.42 7.45 -7.50
C LEU A 124 5.85 8.15 -8.73
N HIS A 125 6.72 8.56 -9.65
CA HIS A 125 6.33 9.08 -10.94
C HIS A 125 6.47 7.99 -11.99
N LEU A 126 5.36 7.63 -12.63
CA LEU A 126 5.35 6.56 -13.62
C LEU A 126 5.22 7.14 -15.02
N ARG A 127 5.91 6.51 -15.99
CA ARG A 127 5.65 6.79 -17.41
C ARG A 127 4.17 6.45 -17.71
N PRO A 128 3.47 7.23 -18.56
CA PRO A 128 2.06 6.99 -18.85
C PRO A 128 1.74 5.56 -19.31
N SER A 129 2.64 4.96 -20.10
CA SER A 129 2.51 3.59 -20.59
C SER A 129 2.61 2.55 -19.46
N VAL A 130 3.49 2.77 -18.49
CA VAL A 130 3.63 1.92 -17.29
C VAL A 130 2.41 2.06 -16.40
N ARG A 131 1.94 3.29 -16.15
CA ARG A 131 0.71 3.51 -15.35
C ARG A 131 -0.48 2.81 -15.98
N ALA A 132 -0.68 2.95 -17.29
CA ALA A 132 -1.78 2.31 -17.99
C ALA A 132 -1.73 0.77 -17.86
N TRP A 133 -0.53 0.19 -17.97
CA TRP A 133 -0.33 -1.24 -17.77
C TRP A 133 -0.68 -1.69 -16.34
N ILE A 134 -0.17 -1.00 -15.32
CA ILE A 134 -0.50 -1.30 -13.91
C ILE A 134 -2.01 -1.11 -13.68
N GLN A 135 -2.62 -0.10 -14.28
CA GLN A 135 -4.05 0.16 -14.16
C GLN A 135 -4.90 -0.96 -14.75
N GLU A 136 -4.50 -1.54 -15.88
CA GLU A 136 -5.20 -2.70 -16.45
C GLU A 136 -5.09 -3.93 -15.53
N LEU A 137 -3.88 -4.20 -15.01
CA LEU A 137 -3.68 -5.28 -14.05
C LEU A 137 -4.47 -5.06 -12.76
N ALA A 138 -4.46 -3.85 -12.22
CA ALA A 138 -5.21 -3.49 -11.03
C ALA A 138 -6.71 -3.67 -11.25
N ARG A 139 -7.22 -3.21 -12.41
CA ARG A 139 -8.63 -3.37 -12.78
C ARG A 139 -9.04 -4.83 -12.91
N ALA A 140 -8.20 -5.65 -13.55
CA ALA A 140 -8.44 -7.08 -13.69
C ALA A 140 -8.51 -7.81 -12.33
N ASN A 141 -7.79 -7.31 -11.33
CA ASN A 141 -7.76 -7.84 -9.97
C ASN A 141 -8.70 -7.11 -8.99
N GLY A 142 -9.46 -6.10 -9.45
CA GLY A 142 -10.34 -5.31 -8.58
C GLY A 142 -9.60 -4.52 -7.49
N GLN A 143 -8.37 -4.11 -7.78
CA GLN A 143 -7.46 -3.38 -6.88
C GLN A 143 -7.25 -1.94 -7.40
N SER A 144 -6.72 -1.06 -6.55
CA SER A 144 -6.25 0.27 -6.98
C SER A 144 -4.86 0.18 -7.64
N VAL A 145 -4.50 1.19 -8.44
CA VAL A 145 -3.19 1.28 -9.10
C VAL A 145 -2.05 1.29 -8.08
N GLU A 146 -2.23 2.03 -6.98
CA GLU A 146 -1.28 2.17 -5.87
C GLU A 146 -1.00 0.83 -5.19
N HIS A 147 -2.06 0.06 -4.94
CA HIS A 147 -1.94 -1.24 -4.28
C HIS A 147 -1.28 -2.26 -5.21
N HIS A 148 -1.67 -2.28 -6.48
CA HIS A 148 -1.06 -3.19 -7.44
C HIS A 148 0.41 -2.84 -7.70
N ALA A 149 0.78 -1.55 -7.70
CA ALA A 149 2.17 -1.11 -7.76
C ALA A 149 2.98 -1.56 -6.52
N GLU A 150 2.42 -1.45 -5.31
CA GLU A 150 3.04 -1.99 -4.09
C GLU A 150 3.23 -3.51 -4.17
N PHE A 151 2.20 -4.23 -4.63
CA PHE A 151 2.26 -5.67 -4.84
C PHE A 151 3.39 -6.07 -5.78
N LEU A 152 3.52 -5.40 -6.94
CA LEU A 152 4.60 -5.65 -7.90
C LEU A 152 5.99 -5.42 -7.29
N LEU A 153 6.17 -4.35 -6.51
CA LEU A 153 7.42 -4.06 -5.81
C LEU A 153 7.72 -5.11 -4.72
N ALA A 154 6.71 -5.56 -3.99
CA ALA A 154 6.83 -6.62 -3.00
C ALA A 154 7.21 -7.95 -3.66
N CYS A 155 6.53 -8.36 -4.73
CA CYS A 155 6.85 -9.56 -5.49
C CYS A 155 8.27 -9.52 -6.05
N PHE A 156 8.69 -8.40 -6.64
CA PHE A 156 10.06 -8.23 -7.14
C PHE A 156 11.11 -8.52 -6.06
N CYS A 157 10.87 -8.06 -4.84
CA CYS A 157 11.75 -8.26 -3.69
C CYS A 157 11.66 -9.68 -3.12
N GLU A 158 10.45 -10.26 -3.05
CA GLU A 158 10.19 -11.62 -2.54
C GLU A 158 10.78 -12.69 -3.45
N GLU A 159 10.58 -12.61 -4.78
CA GLU A 159 11.10 -13.58 -5.76
C GLU A 159 12.64 -13.70 -5.74
N ARG A 160 13.33 -12.61 -5.43
CA ARG A 160 14.80 -12.57 -5.34
C ARG A 160 15.31 -13.02 -3.97
N ARG A 161 14.41 -13.17 -2.99
CA ARG A 161 14.69 -13.70 -1.64
C ARG A 161 14.36 -15.19 -1.52
N ASP A 162 13.26 -15.64 -2.12
CA ASP A 162 12.75 -17.00 -1.91
C ASP A 162 13.55 -18.07 -2.68
N GLY A 163 13.90 -19.15 -1.97
CA GLY A 163 14.47 -20.37 -2.55
C GLY A 163 15.97 -20.37 -2.84
N ARG A 164 16.71 -19.30 -2.53
CA ARG A 164 18.17 -19.25 -2.77
C ARG A 164 18.98 -19.22 -1.46
N PRO A 165 20.00 -20.08 -1.31
CA PRO A 165 20.86 -20.09 -0.12
C PRO A 165 21.75 -18.85 0.01
N LYS A 166 21.86 -18.03 -1.06
CA LYS A 166 22.48 -16.71 -1.06
C LYS A 166 21.51 -15.72 -1.70
N PHE A 167 21.33 -14.57 -1.07
CA PHE A 167 20.54 -13.47 -1.60
C PHE A 167 21.12 -13.05 -2.96
N ASP A 168 20.32 -13.11 -4.02
CA ASP A 168 20.80 -12.77 -5.36
C ASP A 168 20.84 -11.25 -5.53
N LEU A 169 22.00 -10.67 -5.21
CA LEU A 169 22.24 -9.25 -5.34
C LEU A 169 22.37 -8.79 -6.79
N SER A 170 22.69 -9.68 -7.74
CA SER A 170 22.99 -9.29 -9.12
C SER A 170 21.81 -8.58 -9.82
N GLY A 171 20.58 -8.99 -9.53
CA GLY A 171 19.37 -8.34 -10.02
C GLY A 171 19.10 -6.97 -9.36
N PHE A 172 19.48 -6.82 -8.09
CA PHE A 172 19.38 -5.55 -7.38
C PHE A 172 20.47 -4.57 -7.83
N GLU A 173 21.71 -5.03 -8.02
CA GLU A 173 22.83 -4.27 -8.58
C GLU A 173 22.54 -3.78 -9.99
N ALA A 174 22.02 -4.65 -10.88
CA ALA A 174 21.62 -4.25 -12.22
C ALA A 174 20.50 -3.19 -12.20
N THR A 175 19.55 -3.31 -11.26
CA THR A 175 18.47 -2.33 -11.09
C THR A 175 18.99 -1.01 -10.53
N ALA A 176 19.85 -1.05 -9.51
CA ALA A 176 20.48 0.12 -8.93
C ALA A 176 21.35 0.87 -9.98
N SER A 177 22.13 0.12 -10.77
CA SER A 177 22.92 0.67 -11.87
C SER A 177 22.04 1.35 -12.91
N ARG A 178 20.93 0.73 -13.34
CA ARG A 178 19.97 1.37 -14.25
C ARG A 178 19.37 2.64 -13.66
N ALA A 179 19.00 2.60 -12.38
CA ALA A 179 18.39 3.72 -11.68
C ALA A 179 19.36 4.90 -11.47
N GLN A 180 20.66 4.64 -11.26
CA GLN A 180 21.70 5.68 -11.20
C GLN A 180 21.84 6.45 -12.52
N HIS A 181 21.66 5.75 -13.64
CA HIS A 181 21.77 6.31 -15.00
C HIS A 181 20.42 6.74 -15.59
N ALA A 182 19.32 6.53 -14.88
CA ALA A 182 17.99 6.87 -15.35
C ALA A 182 17.78 8.39 -15.33
N THR A 183 17.11 8.90 -16.37
CA THR A 183 16.59 10.27 -16.35
C THR A 183 15.37 10.30 -15.44
N PRO A 184 15.33 11.18 -14.41
CA PRO A 184 14.16 11.32 -13.55
C PRO A 184 12.90 11.59 -14.36
N ILE A 185 11.81 10.91 -14.03
CA ILE A 185 10.53 11.06 -14.72
C ILE A 185 9.91 12.38 -14.23
N SER A 186 10.10 13.44 -15.01
CA SER A 186 9.58 14.78 -14.73
C SER A 186 8.18 15.03 -15.32
N VAL A 187 7.72 14.15 -16.21
CA VAL A 187 6.38 14.16 -16.81
C VAL A 187 5.78 12.78 -16.63
N GLY A 188 5.10 12.59 -15.51
CA GLY A 188 4.49 11.33 -15.13
C GLY A 188 3.44 11.58 -14.07
N ASP A 189 2.40 10.77 -14.09
CA ASP A 189 1.38 10.84 -13.05
C ASP A 189 1.93 10.23 -11.76
N ALA A 190 1.71 10.93 -10.67
CA ALA A 190 2.15 10.50 -9.35
C ALA A 190 1.25 9.37 -8.82
N VAL A 191 1.86 8.27 -8.40
CA VAL A 191 1.19 7.17 -7.70
C VAL A 191 1.75 7.07 -6.28
N ARG A 192 0.86 6.99 -5.29
CA ARG A 192 1.26 6.88 -3.87
C ARG A 192 1.32 5.43 -3.44
N VAL A 193 2.51 4.85 -3.48
CA VAL A 193 2.73 3.44 -3.13
C VAL A 193 2.96 3.30 -1.64
N ARG A 194 2.29 2.35 -0.98
CA ARG A 194 2.47 2.11 0.45
C ARG A 194 3.89 1.62 0.74
N ARG A 195 4.51 2.14 1.79
CA ARG A 195 5.78 1.63 2.30
C ARG A 195 5.50 0.29 2.98
N GLY A 196 6.00 -0.79 2.40
CA GLY A 196 5.88 -2.15 2.93
C GLY A 196 7.23 -2.73 3.36
N PRO A 197 7.27 -4.02 3.76
CA PRO A 197 8.52 -4.72 4.09
C PRO A 197 9.56 -4.68 2.96
N TRP A 198 9.10 -4.59 1.71
CA TRP A 198 9.94 -4.43 0.51
C TRP A 198 10.87 -3.21 0.60
N LEU A 199 10.45 -2.14 1.27
CA LEU A 199 11.26 -0.93 1.39
C LEU A 199 12.51 -1.15 2.23
N LYS A 200 12.46 -2.04 3.24
CA LYS A 200 13.65 -2.39 4.03
C LYS A 200 14.73 -3.07 3.18
N ILE A 201 14.29 -3.86 2.19
CA ILE A 201 15.21 -4.51 1.23
C ILE A 201 15.83 -3.45 0.32
N VAL A 202 15.00 -2.53 -0.20
CA VAL A 202 15.50 -1.39 -0.99
C VAL A 202 16.50 -0.56 -0.18
N ASP A 203 16.20 -0.21 1.07
CA ASP A 203 17.11 0.54 1.95
C ASP A 203 18.44 -0.18 2.16
N ALA A 204 18.43 -1.50 2.32
CA ALA A 204 19.64 -2.29 2.44
C ALA A 204 20.46 -2.27 1.13
N VAL A 205 19.81 -2.43 -0.03
CA VAL A 205 20.47 -2.36 -1.34
C VAL A 205 21.09 -0.98 -1.57
N LEU A 206 20.35 0.09 -1.31
CA LEU A 206 20.85 1.47 -1.45
C LEU A 206 22.05 1.74 -0.53
N SER A 207 22.03 1.18 0.69
CA SER A 207 23.15 1.30 1.63
C SER A 207 24.40 0.56 1.16
N LEU A 208 24.24 -0.61 0.52
CA LEU A 208 25.35 -1.37 -0.06
C LEU A 208 25.99 -0.60 -1.24
N VAL A 209 25.16 -0.09 -2.15
CA VAL A 209 25.63 0.71 -3.30
C VAL A 209 26.38 1.96 -2.84
N ALA A 210 25.86 2.66 -1.83
CA ALA A 210 26.53 3.84 -1.28
C ALA A 210 27.89 3.52 -0.63
N ALA A 211 28.05 2.32 -0.05
CA ALA A 211 29.31 1.87 0.52
C ALA A 211 30.34 1.52 -0.57
N GLU A 212 29.91 1.04 -1.73
CA GLU A 212 30.77 0.75 -2.89
C GLU A 212 31.28 2.02 -3.57
N ASP A 213 30.46 3.08 -3.62
CA ASP A 213 30.80 4.39 -4.20
C ASP A 213 31.72 5.25 -3.30
N GLY A 214 32.30 4.69 -2.24
CA GLY A 214 33.27 5.38 -1.38
C GLY A 214 32.71 6.54 -0.55
N GLY A 215 31.38 6.62 -0.39
CA GLY A 215 30.70 7.63 0.43
C GLY A 215 30.34 8.93 -0.30
N GLU A 216 30.46 8.99 -1.64
CA GLU A 216 29.85 10.07 -2.42
C GLU A 216 28.31 10.05 -2.25
N PRO A 217 27.64 11.21 -2.18
CA PRO A 217 26.19 11.27 -2.07
C PRO A 217 25.55 10.65 -3.31
N SER A 218 25.10 9.40 -3.16
CA SER A 218 24.43 8.67 -4.22
C SER A 218 23.19 9.44 -4.68
N ARG A 219 23.10 9.70 -5.98
CA ARG A 219 21.90 10.26 -6.60
C ARG A 219 20.69 9.34 -6.45
N LEU A 220 20.92 8.06 -6.12
CA LEU A 220 19.93 7.01 -6.08
C LEU A 220 19.00 7.15 -4.86
N SER A 221 17.72 7.44 -5.12
CA SER A 221 16.67 7.48 -4.09
C SER A 221 15.80 6.23 -4.10
N ARG A 222 15.01 6.03 -3.04
CA ARG A 222 14.01 4.95 -2.94
C ARG A 222 13.01 5.01 -4.09
N GLU A 223 12.60 6.22 -4.44
CA GLU A 223 11.66 6.54 -5.51
C GLU A 223 12.25 6.12 -6.87
N MET A 224 13.46 6.59 -7.21
CA MET A 224 14.09 6.23 -8.49
C MET A 224 14.34 4.72 -8.62
N PHE A 225 14.71 4.06 -7.52
CA PHE A 225 14.86 2.61 -7.52
C PHE A 225 13.52 1.91 -7.80
N ALA A 226 12.46 2.27 -7.06
CA ALA A 226 11.14 1.66 -7.22
C ALA A 226 10.51 1.96 -8.59
N GLU A 227 10.66 3.18 -9.10
CA GLU A 227 10.25 3.56 -10.45
C GLU A 227 10.97 2.71 -11.50
N THR A 228 12.29 2.51 -11.36
CA THR A 228 13.07 1.66 -12.27
C THR A 228 12.65 0.20 -12.22
N VAL A 229 12.28 -0.32 -11.04
CA VAL A 229 11.72 -1.67 -10.90
C VAL A 229 10.42 -1.79 -11.68
N LEU A 230 9.46 -0.88 -11.47
CA LEU A 230 8.18 -0.91 -12.15
C LEU A 230 8.32 -0.75 -13.67
N ASP A 231 9.27 0.08 -14.11
CA ASP A 231 9.60 0.28 -15.53
C ASP A 231 10.18 -1.00 -16.16
N GLY A 232 11.07 -1.69 -15.42
CA GLY A 232 11.62 -2.98 -15.82
C GLY A 232 10.56 -4.07 -15.91
N LEU A 233 9.70 -4.19 -14.89
CA LEU A 233 8.60 -5.16 -14.88
C LEU A 233 7.60 -4.90 -16.02
N ALA A 234 7.27 -3.65 -16.31
CA ALA A 234 6.38 -3.31 -17.41
C ALA A 234 6.96 -3.71 -18.78
N ARG A 235 8.28 -3.58 -18.97
CA ARG A 235 8.98 -4.06 -20.17
C ARG A 235 9.00 -5.58 -20.26
N GLU A 236 9.37 -6.24 -19.17
CA GLU A 236 9.59 -7.69 -19.13
C GLU A 236 8.28 -8.48 -19.17
N LEU A 237 7.27 -8.06 -18.39
CA LEU A 237 6.00 -8.77 -18.23
C LEU A 237 4.88 -8.17 -19.09
N GLY A 238 4.88 -6.86 -19.27
CA GLY A 238 3.83 -6.13 -19.98
C GLY A 238 4.13 -5.88 -21.46
N GLY A 239 5.37 -6.09 -21.91
CA GLY A 239 5.80 -5.72 -23.27
C GLY A 239 5.75 -4.21 -23.54
N VAL A 240 5.76 -3.39 -22.48
CA VAL A 240 5.64 -1.93 -22.56
C VAL A 240 6.99 -1.32 -22.92
N ALA A 241 7.09 -0.59 -24.03
CA ALA A 241 8.31 0.13 -24.43
C ALA A 241 8.49 1.45 -23.64
#